data_AF-A0A847M273-F1
#
_entry.id   AF-A0A847M273-F1
#
_cell.length_a   1.000
_cell.length_b   1.000
_cell.length_c   1.000
_cell.angle_alpha   90.00
_cell.angle_beta   90.00
_cell.angle_gamma   90.00
#
_symmetry.space_group_name_H-M   'P 1'
#
loop_
_entity.id
_entity.type
_entity.pdbx_description
1 polymer ?
#
loop_
_entity_poly.entity_id
_entity_poly.type
_entity_poly.pdbx_seq_one_letter_code
_entity_poly.pdbx_strand_id
1 'polypeptide(L)'
;MKYKLVKGSLRNVILVGMVVISAISCRQFFTTSLAPWAARDPASLIPPVTTSNIDDLLDQSANNPDQSLALLDTIADAVSTASAADAAVLQAAALTAASNASGVATAVLQNTGTLLDTMQNNGDIIPVISDAISGLSNLGTTADLLATILPDPSDTAAFNAFVAQASPEDLAMAAIVLLASEAQASGGVDTYISNFDPQSGSLSDTEALAVALASAAAASYAASGGTGPLADILAGLNLTTP
;
A
#
# COMPACT_ATOMS: atom_id res chain seq x y z
N MET A 1 -7.71 -54.05 51.34
CA MET A 1 -7.19 -53.42 50.09
C MET A 1 -7.06 -51.92 50.32
N LYS A 2 -5.85 -51.38 50.13
CA LYS A 2 -5.54 -49.96 50.34
C LYS A 2 -6.06 -49.14 49.14
N TYR A 3 -7.02 -48.26 49.35
CA TYR A 3 -7.40 -47.26 48.34
C TYR A 3 -6.31 -46.19 48.27
N LYS A 4 -5.43 -46.30 47.27
CA LYS A 4 -4.52 -45.21 46.88
C LYS A 4 -5.36 -44.10 46.25
N LEU A 5 -5.51 -42.97 46.95
CA LEU A 5 -6.05 -41.73 46.40
C LEU A 5 -5.24 -41.32 45.16
N VAL A 6 -5.93 -41.26 44.01
CA VAL A 6 -5.45 -40.65 42.77
C VAL A 6 -5.38 -39.13 42.97
N LYS A 7 -4.32 -38.67 43.64
CA LYS A 7 -4.06 -37.24 43.92
C LYS A 7 -3.62 -36.44 42.68
N GLY A 8 -3.36 -37.12 41.56
CA GLY A 8 -2.93 -36.51 40.29
C GLY A 8 -4.06 -36.04 39.37
N SER A 9 -5.25 -36.63 39.46
CA SER A 9 -6.34 -36.33 38.51
C SER A 9 -7.08 -35.03 38.87
N LEU A 10 -7.34 -34.77 40.16
CA LEU A 10 -8.03 -33.57 40.60
C LEU A 10 -7.25 -32.27 40.30
N ARG A 11 -5.92 -32.34 40.35
CA ARG A 11 -5.04 -31.19 40.13
C ARG A 11 -5.00 -30.79 38.65
N ASN A 12 -5.08 -31.75 37.72
CA ASN A 12 -5.17 -31.48 36.29
C ASN A 12 -6.57 -30.99 35.88
N VAL A 13 -7.64 -31.48 36.50
CA VAL A 13 -9.02 -31.00 36.21
C VAL A 13 -9.22 -29.55 36.67
N ILE A 14 -8.66 -29.17 37.82
CA ILE A 14 -8.71 -27.78 38.31
C ILE A 14 -7.86 -26.86 37.42
N LEU A 15 -6.68 -27.31 36.96
CA LEU A 15 -5.82 -26.53 36.08
C LEU A 15 -6.45 -26.33 34.68
N VAL A 16 -7.04 -27.38 34.10
CA VAL A 16 -7.73 -27.30 32.80
C VAL A 16 -9.01 -26.45 32.90
N GLY A 17 -9.76 -26.55 33.99
CA GLY A 17 -10.92 -25.69 34.25
C GLY A 17 -10.56 -24.20 34.34
N MET A 18 -9.44 -23.87 35.00
CA MET A 18 -8.98 -22.48 35.15
C MET A 18 -8.44 -21.89 33.83
N VAL A 19 -7.79 -22.70 32.99
CA VAL A 19 -7.31 -22.28 31.65
C VAL A 19 -8.48 -22.04 30.69
N VAL A 20 -9.52 -22.88 30.72
CA VAL A 20 -10.71 -22.71 29.87
C VAL A 20 -11.52 -21.48 30.27
N ILE A 21 -11.64 -21.19 31.57
CA ILE A 21 -12.34 -19.98 32.05
C ILE A 21 -11.56 -18.70 31.66
N SER A 22 -10.23 -18.68 31.81
CA SER A 22 -9.42 -17.54 31.35
C SER A 22 -9.49 -17.32 29.84
N ALA A 23 -9.51 -18.37 29.02
CA ALA A 23 -9.61 -18.24 27.56
C ALA A 23 -10.99 -17.73 27.09
N ILE A 24 -12.07 -18.09 27.80
CA ILE A 24 -13.43 -17.59 27.52
C ILE A 24 -13.55 -16.11 27.95
N SER A 25 -12.95 -15.73 29.09
CA SER A 25 -12.89 -14.34 29.55
C SER A 25 -12.07 -13.45 28.62
N CYS A 26 -10.96 -13.94 28.07
CA CYS A 26 -10.21 -13.22 27.04
C CYS A 26 -11.07 -13.02 25.79
N ARG A 27 -11.70 -14.07 25.24
CA ARG A 27 -12.57 -13.93 24.05
C ARG A 27 -13.71 -12.94 24.28
N GLN A 28 -14.36 -12.98 25.45
CA GLN A 28 -15.43 -12.03 25.77
C GLN A 28 -14.92 -10.59 25.90
N PHE A 29 -13.70 -10.36 26.43
CA PHE A 29 -13.06 -9.04 26.38
C PHE A 29 -12.79 -8.60 24.93
N PHE A 30 -12.15 -9.45 24.11
CA PHE A 30 -11.91 -9.18 22.67
C PHE A 30 -13.20 -9.01 21.84
N THR A 31 -14.35 -9.52 22.26
CA THR A 31 -15.61 -9.34 21.52
C THR A 31 -16.53 -8.27 22.09
N THR A 32 -16.37 -7.84 23.34
CA THR A 32 -17.28 -6.84 23.96
C THR A 32 -16.60 -5.52 24.30
N SER A 33 -15.37 -5.53 24.82
CA SER A 33 -14.60 -4.29 25.02
C SER A 33 -13.92 -3.84 23.76
N LEU A 34 -13.69 -4.77 22.82
CA LEU A 34 -13.00 -4.48 21.57
C LEU A 34 -13.88 -4.36 20.31
N ALA A 35 -15.09 -4.90 20.32
CA ALA A 35 -16.04 -4.67 19.23
C ALA A 35 -16.37 -3.18 18.98
N PRO A 36 -16.42 -2.28 19.98
CA PRO A 36 -16.69 -0.86 19.72
C PRO A 36 -15.55 -0.10 19.03
N TRP A 37 -14.27 -0.54 19.12
CA TRP A 37 -13.20 0.07 18.32
C TRP A 37 -13.00 -0.61 16.98
N ALA A 38 -13.23 -1.92 16.88
CA ALA A 38 -13.24 -2.63 15.59
C ALA A 38 -14.44 -2.26 14.71
N ALA A 39 -15.53 -1.77 15.31
CA ALA A 39 -16.71 -1.23 14.63
C ALA A 39 -16.71 0.31 14.53
N ARG A 40 -15.67 0.99 15.03
CA ARG A 40 -15.48 2.41 14.72
C ARG A 40 -14.93 2.48 13.31
N ASP A 41 -15.73 3.06 12.42
CA ASP A 41 -15.27 3.47 11.11
C ASP A 41 -13.96 4.25 11.29
N PRO A 42 -12.82 3.78 10.73
CA PRO A 42 -11.56 4.50 10.85
C PRO A 42 -11.67 5.95 10.37
N ALA A 43 -12.58 6.25 9.42
CA ALA A 43 -12.87 7.62 8.99
C ALA A 43 -13.40 8.52 10.12
N SER A 44 -14.09 7.96 11.13
CA SER A 44 -14.62 8.72 12.27
C SER A 44 -13.55 9.20 13.27
N LEU A 45 -12.31 8.72 13.12
CA LEU A 45 -11.17 9.09 13.96
C LEU A 45 -10.24 10.11 13.28
N ILE A 46 -10.43 10.35 11.98
CA ILE A 46 -9.59 11.25 11.20
C ILE A 46 -10.19 12.67 11.30
N PRO A 47 -9.46 13.64 11.88
CA PRO A 47 -9.89 15.03 11.86
C PRO A 47 -9.90 15.56 10.42
N PRO A 48 -10.61 16.66 10.13
CA PRO A 48 -10.64 17.25 8.79
C PRO A 48 -9.23 17.45 8.23
N VAL A 49 -8.97 16.90 7.04
CA VAL A 49 -7.65 16.95 6.40
C VAL A 49 -7.39 18.35 5.86
N THR A 50 -6.22 18.89 6.17
CA THR A 50 -5.71 20.16 5.65
C THR A 50 -4.22 20.04 5.35
N THR A 51 -3.68 20.96 4.57
CA THR A 51 -2.23 21.03 4.30
C THR A 51 -1.38 21.22 5.55
N SER A 52 -1.97 21.67 6.67
CA SER A 52 -1.25 21.88 7.93
C SER A 52 -1.19 20.66 8.84
N ASN A 53 -2.06 19.66 8.66
CA ASN A 53 -2.11 18.47 9.53
C ASN A 53 -1.86 17.16 8.78
N ILE A 54 -1.71 17.21 7.44
CA ILE A 54 -1.60 16.01 6.62
C ILE A 54 -0.37 15.16 6.96
N ASP A 55 0.78 15.79 7.25
CA ASP A 55 2.00 15.07 7.63
C ASP A 55 1.81 14.30 8.94
N ASP A 56 1.21 14.93 9.96
CA ASP A 56 0.91 14.29 11.24
C ASP A 56 -0.10 13.13 11.08
N LEU A 57 -1.03 13.23 10.13
CA LEU A 57 -2.02 12.20 9.85
C LEU A 57 -1.41 11.01 9.11
N LEU A 58 -0.49 11.26 8.16
CA LEU A 58 0.28 10.23 7.48
C LEU A 58 1.13 9.43 8.48
N ASP A 59 1.81 10.11 9.41
CA ASP A 59 2.61 9.46 10.44
C ASP A 59 1.76 8.57 11.36
N GLN A 60 0.54 9.01 11.68
CA GLN A 60 -0.40 8.25 12.49
C GLN A 60 -0.96 7.02 11.75
N SER A 61 -1.16 7.11 10.44
CA SER A 61 -1.75 6.04 9.64
C SER A 61 -0.72 5.04 9.09
N ALA A 62 0.57 5.37 9.09
CA ALA A 62 1.63 4.60 8.42
C ALA A 62 1.69 3.10 8.76
N ASN A 63 1.34 2.72 9.99
CA ASN A 63 1.40 1.33 10.46
C ASN A 63 0.05 0.59 10.38
N ASN A 64 -0.97 1.21 9.79
CA ASN A 64 -2.31 0.65 9.71
C ASN A 64 -2.90 0.86 8.30
N PRO A 65 -2.92 -0.18 7.44
CA PRO A 65 -3.43 -0.10 6.07
C PRO A 65 -4.88 0.39 5.98
N ASP A 66 -5.73 0.00 6.92
CA ASP A 66 -7.15 0.40 6.92
C ASP A 66 -7.33 1.87 7.32
N GLN A 67 -6.48 2.38 8.23
CA GLN A 67 -6.46 3.81 8.55
C GLN A 67 -5.85 4.64 7.42
N SER A 68 -4.83 4.12 6.74
CA SER A 68 -4.26 4.79 5.57
C SER A 68 -5.27 4.84 4.41
N LEU A 69 -6.09 3.80 4.24
CA LEU A 69 -7.18 3.81 3.27
C LEU A 69 -8.26 4.83 3.62
N ALA A 70 -8.67 4.92 4.88
CA ALA A 70 -9.62 5.94 5.34
C ALA A 70 -9.06 7.37 5.23
N LEU A 71 -7.75 7.54 5.46
CA LEU A 71 -7.07 8.82 5.23
C LEU A 71 -7.08 9.21 3.76
N LEU A 72 -6.82 8.25 2.87
CA LEU A 72 -6.87 8.46 1.42
C LEU A 72 -8.26 8.94 0.96
N ASP A 73 -9.33 8.33 1.47
CA ASP A 73 -10.71 8.74 1.22
C ASP A 73 -10.97 10.18 1.72
N THR A 74 -10.50 10.51 2.92
CA THR A 74 -10.64 11.87 3.48
C THR A 74 -9.81 12.90 2.71
N ILE A 75 -8.66 12.51 2.14
CA ILE A 75 -7.86 13.36 1.25
C ILE A 75 -8.65 13.63 -0.04
N ALA A 76 -9.35 12.65 -0.61
CA ALA A 76 -10.19 12.85 -1.80
C ALA A 76 -11.25 13.92 -1.57
N ASP A 77 -11.95 13.86 -0.43
CA ASP A 77 -12.92 14.87 -0.02
C ASP A 77 -12.27 16.26 0.14
N ALA A 78 -11.11 16.32 0.78
CA ALA A 78 -10.39 17.59 0.98
C ALA A 78 -9.93 18.21 -0.35
N VAL A 79 -9.38 17.41 -1.26
CA VAL A 79 -8.94 17.85 -2.60
C VAL A 79 -10.09 18.45 -3.41
N SER A 80 -11.30 17.87 -3.31
CA SER A 80 -12.48 18.36 -4.04
C SER A 80 -12.90 19.80 -3.69
N THR A 81 -12.49 20.29 -2.52
CA THR A 81 -12.82 21.64 -2.03
C THR A 81 -11.60 22.55 -1.83
N ALA A 82 -10.39 22.02 -2.06
CA ALA A 82 -9.13 22.72 -1.87
C ALA A 82 -8.87 23.75 -2.98
N SER A 83 -8.03 24.74 -2.67
CA SER A 83 -7.43 25.60 -3.70
C SER A 83 -6.49 24.78 -4.59
N ALA A 84 -6.18 25.23 -5.81
CA ALA A 84 -5.26 24.50 -6.69
C ALA A 84 -3.86 24.29 -6.06
N ALA A 85 -3.40 25.21 -5.22
CA ALA A 85 -2.13 25.08 -4.52
C ALA A 85 -2.19 24.05 -3.38
N ASP A 86 -3.28 24.06 -2.61
CA ASP A 86 -3.48 23.09 -1.52
C ASP A 86 -3.77 21.69 -2.06
N ALA A 87 -4.50 21.60 -3.18
CA ALA A 87 -4.77 20.34 -3.86
C ALA A 87 -3.48 19.63 -4.27
N ALA A 88 -2.50 20.35 -4.84
CA ALA A 88 -1.21 19.75 -5.22
C ALA A 88 -0.46 19.13 -4.03
N VAL A 89 -0.49 19.79 -2.86
CA VAL A 89 0.12 19.28 -1.62
C VAL A 89 -0.61 18.05 -1.11
N LEU A 90 -1.94 18.10 -1.06
CA LEU A 90 -2.77 16.97 -0.62
C LEU A 90 -2.68 15.77 -1.57
N GLN A 91 -2.59 16.01 -2.88
CA GLN A 91 -2.39 14.98 -3.90
C GLN A 91 -1.01 14.30 -3.76
N ALA A 92 0.04 15.06 -3.44
CA ALA A 92 1.35 14.48 -3.14
C ALA A 92 1.30 13.60 -1.88
N ALA A 93 0.65 14.07 -0.82
CA ALA A 93 0.44 13.29 0.40
C ALA A 93 -0.39 12.02 0.17
N ALA A 94 -1.35 12.06 -0.77
CA ALA A 94 -2.15 10.89 -1.15
C ALA A 94 -1.29 9.74 -1.67
N LEU A 95 -0.13 10.01 -2.29
CA LEU A 95 0.78 8.97 -2.76
C LEU A 95 1.32 8.13 -1.59
N THR A 96 1.74 8.78 -0.51
CA THR A 96 2.23 8.12 0.69
C THR A 96 1.11 7.35 1.39
N ALA A 97 -0.08 7.94 1.52
CA ALA A 97 -1.26 7.25 2.06
C ALA A 97 -1.62 6.01 1.22
N ALA A 98 -1.58 6.10 -0.11
CA ALA A 98 -1.85 5.00 -1.01
C ALA A 98 -0.78 3.89 -0.94
N SER A 99 0.51 4.25 -0.82
CA SER A 99 1.58 3.28 -0.60
C SER A 99 1.34 2.45 0.68
N ASN A 100 0.96 3.12 1.76
CA ASN A 100 0.67 2.47 3.04
C ASN A 100 -0.64 1.66 3.02
N ALA A 101 -1.68 2.17 2.36
CA ALA A 101 -2.99 1.53 2.25
C ALA A 101 -2.96 0.28 1.36
N SER A 102 -2.25 0.35 0.23
CA SER A 102 -2.15 -0.75 -0.74
C SER A 102 -1.36 -1.94 -0.21
N GLY A 103 -0.44 -1.72 0.73
CA GLY A 103 0.46 -2.74 1.24
C GLY A 103 1.57 -3.16 0.26
N VAL A 104 1.68 -2.52 -0.91
CA VAL A 104 2.68 -2.84 -1.95
C VAL A 104 4.10 -2.70 -1.41
N ALA A 105 4.41 -1.61 -0.71
CA ALA A 105 5.72 -1.40 -0.11
C ALA A 105 6.11 -2.53 0.87
N THR A 106 5.13 -2.98 1.68
CA THR A 106 5.34 -4.11 2.61
C THR A 106 5.54 -5.41 1.86
N ALA A 107 4.75 -5.68 0.82
CA ALA A 107 4.87 -6.89 0.01
C ALA A 107 6.22 -6.95 -0.72
N VAL A 108 6.70 -5.83 -1.26
CA VAL A 108 8.03 -5.72 -1.88
C VAL A 108 9.12 -6.02 -0.85
N LEU A 109 9.07 -5.43 0.35
CA LEU A 109 10.06 -5.68 1.42
C LEU A 109 10.07 -7.14 1.87
N GLN A 110 8.90 -7.75 2.05
CA GLN A 110 8.77 -9.15 2.45
C GLN A 110 9.31 -10.11 1.39
N ASN A 111 9.21 -9.76 0.11
CA ASN A 111 9.66 -10.58 -1.00
C ASN A 111 11.06 -10.20 -1.52
N THR A 112 11.71 -9.16 -0.98
CA THR A 112 13.01 -8.66 -1.48
C THR A 112 14.09 -9.75 -1.49
N GLY A 113 14.14 -10.61 -0.45
CA GLY A 113 15.09 -11.72 -0.40
C GLY A 113 14.86 -12.75 -1.51
N THR A 114 13.62 -13.15 -1.73
CA THR A 114 13.22 -14.10 -2.79
C THR A 114 13.43 -13.50 -4.18
N LEU A 115 13.10 -12.22 -4.36
CA LEU A 115 13.34 -11.48 -5.60
C LEU A 115 14.83 -11.47 -5.91
N LEU A 116 15.68 -11.09 -4.94
CA LEU A 116 17.13 -11.04 -5.13
C LEU A 116 17.72 -12.41 -5.47
N ASP A 117 17.30 -13.47 -4.78
CA ASP A 117 17.75 -14.85 -5.05
C ASP A 117 17.30 -15.32 -6.44
N THR A 118 16.05 -15.03 -6.82
CA THR A 118 15.50 -15.40 -8.12
C THR A 118 16.23 -14.68 -9.25
N MET A 119 16.50 -13.38 -9.09
CA MET A 119 17.26 -12.59 -10.05
C MET A 119 18.72 -13.07 -10.19
N GLN A 120 19.38 -13.39 -9.08
CA GLN A 120 20.76 -13.89 -9.10
C GLN A 120 20.88 -15.27 -9.75
N ASN A 121 19.81 -16.07 -9.74
CA ASN A 121 19.77 -17.40 -10.32
C ASN A 121 19.13 -17.44 -11.73
N ASN A 122 18.91 -16.29 -12.38
CA ASN A 122 18.20 -16.16 -13.67
C ASN A 122 16.81 -16.84 -13.66
N GLY A 123 16.15 -16.87 -12.51
CA GLY A 123 14.80 -17.38 -12.34
C GLY A 123 13.76 -16.35 -12.79
N ASP A 124 12.54 -16.83 -12.99
CA ASP A 124 11.40 -15.97 -13.33
C ASP A 124 10.88 -15.26 -12.07
N ILE A 125 10.88 -13.93 -12.10
CA ILE A 125 10.40 -13.07 -11.00
C ILE A 125 8.88 -12.87 -11.03
N ILE A 126 8.22 -13.18 -12.15
CA ILE A 126 6.78 -12.96 -12.35
C ILE A 126 5.94 -13.70 -11.30
N PRO A 127 6.21 -14.98 -10.95
CA PRO A 127 5.47 -15.68 -9.90
C PRO A 127 5.62 -15.01 -8.52
N VAL A 128 6.82 -14.55 -8.18
CA VAL A 128 7.09 -13.88 -6.89
C VAL A 128 6.31 -12.58 -6.76
N ILE A 129 6.26 -11.79 -7.86
CA ILE A 129 5.49 -10.55 -7.92
C ILE A 129 3.98 -10.84 -7.92
N SER A 130 3.53 -11.86 -8.64
CA SER A 130 2.13 -12.27 -8.69
C SER A 130 1.60 -12.71 -7.32
N ASP A 131 2.38 -13.50 -6.59
CA ASP A 131 2.03 -13.91 -5.22
C ASP A 131 1.97 -12.70 -4.28
N ALA A 132 2.96 -11.80 -4.38
CA ALA A 132 3.02 -10.57 -3.59
C ALA A 132 1.80 -9.64 -3.80
N ILE A 133 1.32 -9.52 -5.04
CA ILE A 133 0.17 -8.68 -5.40
C ILE A 133 -1.15 -9.35 -5.01
N SER A 134 -1.28 -10.67 -5.22
CA SER A 134 -2.53 -11.40 -4.96
C SER A 134 -3.01 -11.34 -3.49
N GLY A 135 -2.08 -11.12 -2.56
CA GLY A 135 -2.36 -11.01 -1.13
C GLY A 135 -2.85 -9.63 -0.66
N LEU A 136 -2.89 -8.63 -1.54
CA LEU A 136 -3.19 -7.24 -1.17
C LEU A 136 -4.70 -6.95 -1.26
N SER A 137 -5.38 -7.05 -0.13
CA SER A 137 -6.84 -6.86 -0.05
C SER A 137 -7.31 -5.44 -0.38
N ASN A 138 -6.47 -4.43 -0.14
CA ASN A 138 -6.82 -3.02 -0.28
C ASN A 138 -6.32 -2.42 -1.61
N LEU A 139 -5.60 -3.20 -2.43
CA LEU A 139 -4.94 -2.71 -3.64
C LEU A 139 -5.90 -2.05 -4.64
N GLY A 140 -6.99 -2.75 -4.98
CA GLY A 140 -7.99 -2.24 -5.93
C GLY A 140 -8.63 -0.93 -5.44
N THR A 141 -9.17 -0.94 -4.22
CA THR A 141 -9.79 0.27 -3.63
C THR A 141 -8.82 1.43 -3.52
N THR A 142 -7.55 1.15 -3.18
CA THR A 142 -6.52 2.18 -3.09
C THR A 142 -6.22 2.77 -4.46
N ALA A 143 -6.12 1.94 -5.51
CA ALA A 143 -5.88 2.40 -6.88
C ALA A 143 -7.05 3.24 -7.41
N ASP A 144 -8.29 2.83 -7.16
CA ASP A 144 -9.49 3.58 -7.59
C ASP A 144 -9.57 4.96 -6.93
N LEU A 145 -9.33 5.03 -5.61
CA LEU A 145 -9.28 6.29 -4.88
C LEU A 145 -8.13 7.17 -5.36
N LEU A 146 -6.94 6.58 -5.56
CA LEU A 146 -5.79 7.31 -6.04
C LEU A 146 -6.02 7.91 -7.44
N ALA A 147 -6.61 7.15 -8.36
CA ALA A 147 -6.97 7.63 -9.70
C ALA A 147 -7.98 8.80 -9.66
N THR A 148 -8.85 8.83 -8.63
CA THR A 148 -9.81 9.93 -8.42
C THR A 148 -9.15 11.18 -7.83
N ILE A 149 -8.13 11.01 -7.00
CA ILE A 149 -7.43 12.11 -6.32
C ILE A 149 -6.46 12.82 -7.25
N LEU A 150 -5.71 12.04 -8.06
CA LEU A 150 -4.61 12.57 -8.85
C LEU A 150 -5.10 13.43 -10.02
N PRO A 151 -4.34 14.49 -10.38
CA PRO A 151 -4.71 15.34 -11.50
C PRO A 151 -4.56 14.59 -12.83
N ASP A 152 -5.42 14.92 -13.79
CA ASP A 152 -5.32 14.40 -15.16
C ASP A 152 -3.94 14.77 -15.75
N PRO A 153 -3.14 13.79 -16.23
CA PRO A 153 -1.87 14.06 -16.90
C PRO A 153 -1.98 15.01 -18.11
N SER A 154 -3.16 15.11 -18.72
CA SER A 154 -3.43 16.04 -19.82
C SER A 154 -3.53 17.51 -19.35
N ASP A 155 -3.89 17.75 -18.08
CA ASP A 155 -3.82 19.07 -17.45
C ASP A 155 -2.40 19.32 -16.95
N THR A 156 -1.55 19.74 -17.88
CA THR A 156 -0.13 20.01 -17.61
C THR A 156 0.11 21.01 -16.47
N ALA A 157 -0.80 21.95 -16.18
CA ALA A 157 -0.59 22.92 -15.12
C ALA A 157 -0.80 22.29 -13.74
N ALA A 158 -1.93 21.60 -13.56
CA ALA A 158 -2.24 20.89 -12.32
C ALA A 158 -1.26 19.73 -12.08
N PHE A 159 -0.95 18.97 -13.13
CA PHE A 159 -0.04 17.83 -13.05
C PHE A 159 1.39 18.26 -12.69
N ASN A 160 1.92 19.33 -13.31
CA ASN A 160 3.25 19.84 -12.96
C ASN A 160 3.32 20.41 -11.53
N ALA A 161 2.24 21.06 -11.05
CA ALA A 161 2.18 21.55 -9.68
C ALA A 161 2.19 20.40 -8.66
N PHE A 162 1.47 19.33 -8.94
CA PHE A 162 1.48 18.08 -8.17
C PHE A 162 2.87 17.42 -8.18
N VAL A 163 3.46 17.20 -9.36
CA VAL A 163 4.78 16.57 -9.51
C VAL A 163 5.87 17.35 -8.76
N ALA A 164 5.76 18.68 -8.69
CA ALA A 164 6.69 19.51 -7.94
C ALA A 164 6.63 19.35 -6.41
N GLN A 165 5.51 18.83 -5.89
CA GLN A 165 5.34 18.54 -4.45
C GLN A 165 5.65 17.09 -4.10
N ALA A 166 5.59 16.18 -5.07
CA ALA A 166 5.78 14.75 -4.87
C ALA A 166 7.26 14.34 -4.91
N SER A 167 7.63 13.32 -4.12
CA SER A 167 8.94 12.69 -4.23
C SER A 167 8.98 11.74 -5.44
N PRO A 168 10.15 11.57 -6.09
CA PRO A 168 10.31 10.57 -7.16
C PRO A 168 9.95 9.16 -6.73
N GLU A 169 10.23 8.80 -5.47
CA GLU A 169 9.91 7.52 -4.86
C GLU A 169 8.40 7.31 -4.74
N ASP A 170 7.68 8.33 -4.27
CA ASP A 170 6.22 8.28 -4.11
C ASP A 170 5.52 8.21 -5.46
N LEU A 171 6.01 8.93 -6.47
CA LEU A 171 5.51 8.85 -7.85
C LEU A 171 5.70 7.45 -8.45
N ALA A 172 6.88 6.85 -8.26
CA ALA A 172 7.17 5.50 -8.73
C ALA A 172 6.30 4.45 -8.01
N MET A 173 6.13 4.59 -6.69
CA MET A 173 5.30 3.68 -5.90
C MET A 173 3.83 3.77 -6.31
N ALA A 174 3.30 4.97 -6.49
CA ALA A 174 1.94 5.17 -6.99
C ALA A 174 1.72 4.56 -8.38
N ALA A 175 2.68 4.71 -9.29
CA ALA A 175 2.63 4.03 -10.59
C ALA A 175 2.56 2.50 -10.43
N ILE A 176 3.37 1.93 -9.53
CA ILE A 176 3.35 0.49 -9.24
C ILE A 176 1.99 0.06 -8.67
N VAL A 177 1.40 0.82 -7.75
CA VAL A 177 0.08 0.54 -7.17
C VAL A 177 -1.00 0.47 -8.26
N LEU A 178 -1.02 1.46 -9.17
CA LEU A 178 -1.98 1.48 -10.28
C LEU A 178 -1.77 0.29 -11.23
N LEU A 179 -0.54 0.02 -11.67
CA LEU A 179 -0.23 -1.11 -12.55
C LEU A 179 -0.49 -2.47 -11.89
N ALA A 180 -0.23 -2.60 -10.59
CA ALA A 180 -0.50 -3.82 -9.84
C ALA A 180 -2.01 -4.10 -9.73
N SER A 181 -2.82 -3.05 -9.56
CA SER A 181 -4.29 -3.16 -9.59
C SER A 181 -4.79 -3.63 -10.96
N GLU A 182 -4.29 -3.04 -12.05
CA GLU A 182 -4.62 -3.45 -13.43
C GLU A 182 -4.16 -4.89 -13.72
N ALA A 183 -3.01 -5.29 -13.19
CA ALA A 183 -2.53 -6.66 -13.29
C ALA A 183 -3.44 -7.65 -12.55
N GLN A 184 -3.94 -7.27 -11.37
CA GLN A 184 -4.91 -8.07 -10.63
C GLN A 184 -6.25 -8.18 -11.39
N ALA A 185 -6.72 -7.08 -12.00
CA ALA A 185 -7.94 -7.04 -12.80
C ALA A 185 -7.82 -7.87 -14.11
N SER A 186 -6.63 -7.91 -14.71
CA SER A 186 -6.34 -8.62 -15.96
C SER A 186 -6.14 -10.13 -15.80
N GLY A 187 -6.35 -10.68 -14.61
CA GLY A 187 -6.20 -12.10 -14.32
C GLY A 187 -4.76 -12.52 -13.99
N GLY A 188 -3.91 -11.59 -13.57
CA GLY A 188 -2.55 -11.83 -13.08
C GLY A 188 -1.47 -11.07 -13.83
N VAL A 189 -0.30 -11.00 -13.20
CA VAL A 189 0.87 -10.25 -13.69
C VAL A 189 1.36 -10.73 -15.05
N ASP A 190 1.34 -12.05 -15.29
CA ASP A 190 1.79 -12.66 -16.56
C ASP A 190 0.91 -12.25 -17.75
N THR A 191 -0.41 -12.35 -17.56
CA THR A 191 -1.41 -11.92 -18.55
C THR A 191 -1.29 -10.42 -18.80
N TYR A 192 -1.10 -9.63 -17.75
CA TYR A 192 -0.98 -8.18 -17.87
C TYR A 192 0.27 -7.78 -18.66
N ILE A 193 1.45 -8.26 -18.29
CA ILE A 193 2.71 -7.94 -18.98
C ILE A 193 2.66 -8.35 -20.45
N SER A 194 2.05 -9.49 -20.76
CA SER A 194 1.94 -9.98 -22.13
C SER A 194 1.05 -9.11 -23.04
N ASN A 195 0.17 -8.29 -22.45
CA ASN A 195 -0.78 -7.45 -23.18
C ASN A 195 -0.56 -5.94 -22.99
N PHE A 196 0.27 -5.55 -22.02
CA PHE A 196 0.57 -4.15 -21.73
C PHE A 196 1.54 -3.59 -22.77
N ASP A 197 1.06 -2.62 -23.55
CA ASP A 197 1.89 -1.83 -24.45
C ASP A 197 1.72 -0.33 -24.15
N PRO A 198 2.72 0.31 -23.49
CA PRO A 198 2.66 1.72 -23.12
C PRO A 198 2.68 2.68 -24.34
N GLN A 199 2.94 2.17 -25.54
CA GLN A 199 2.97 2.96 -26.79
C GLN A 199 1.77 2.69 -27.70
N SER A 200 0.89 1.75 -27.36
CA SER A 200 -0.25 1.32 -28.18
C SER A 200 -1.30 2.40 -28.46
N GLY A 201 -1.27 3.50 -27.71
CA GLY A 201 -2.28 4.56 -27.76
C GLY A 201 -3.69 4.12 -27.33
N SER A 202 -3.81 2.91 -26.77
CA SER A 202 -5.07 2.29 -26.32
C SER A 202 -5.04 1.95 -24.83
N LEU A 203 -4.29 2.73 -24.05
CA LEU A 203 -4.22 2.59 -22.61
C LEU A 203 -5.55 2.99 -21.98
N SER A 204 -5.95 2.28 -20.93
CA SER A 204 -6.97 2.76 -20.00
C SER A 204 -6.50 4.05 -19.31
N ASP A 205 -7.44 4.80 -18.73
CA ASP A 205 -7.13 6.03 -18.00
C ASP A 205 -6.17 5.75 -16.82
N THR A 206 -6.35 4.62 -16.13
CA THR A 206 -5.48 4.16 -15.03
C THR A 206 -4.05 3.87 -15.53
N GLU A 207 -3.92 3.16 -16.65
CA GLU A 207 -2.62 2.85 -17.24
C GLU A 207 -1.92 4.10 -17.76
N ALA A 208 -2.65 5.02 -18.38
CA ALA A 208 -2.13 6.30 -18.85
C ALA A 208 -1.62 7.16 -17.68
N LEU A 209 -2.37 7.21 -16.58
CA LEU A 209 -1.97 7.87 -15.35
C LEU A 209 -0.71 7.22 -14.75
N ALA A 210 -0.66 5.89 -14.67
CA ALA A 210 0.50 5.18 -14.16
C ALA A 210 1.77 5.42 -15.01
N VAL A 211 1.64 5.43 -16.34
CA VAL A 211 2.74 5.75 -17.26
C VAL A 211 3.21 7.20 -17.08
N ALA A 212 2.28 8.14 -16.90
CA ALA A 212 2.62 9.54 -16.65
C ALA A 212 3.39 9.73 -15.33
N LEU A 213 2.95 9.05 -14.26
CA LEU A 213 3.62 9.06 -12.96
C LEU A 213 5.02 8.44 -13.03
N ALA A 214 5.16 7.28 -13.69
CA ALA A 214 6.46 6.64 -13.88
C ALA A 214 7.42 7.53 -14.70
N SER A 215 6.90 8.21 -15.73
CA SER A 215 7.67 9.15 -16.54
C SER A 215 8.10 10.38 -15.74
N ALA A 216 7.21 10.93 -14.93
CA ALA A 216 7.50 12.05 -14.03
C ALA A 216 8.54 11.65 -12.97
N ALA A 217 8.42 10.46 -12.37
CA ALA A 217 9.41 9.92 -11.46
C ALA A 217 10.78 9.83 -12.12
N ALA A 218 10.88 9.22 -13.30
CA ALA A 218 12.12 9.09 -14.06
C ALA A 218 12.74 10.44 -14.42
N ALA A 219 11.92 11.42 -14.82
CA ALA A 219 12.38 12.78 -15.12
C ALA A 219 12.91 13.49 -13.87
N SER A 220 12.21 13.38 -12.74
CA SER A 220 12.63 13.93 -11.45
C SER A 220 13.92 13.27 -10.94
N TYR A 221 14.09 11.96 -11.17
CA TYR A 221 15.33 11.23 -10.88
C TYR A 221 16.50 11.66 -11.77
N ALA A 222 16.27 11.88 -13.06
CA ALA A 222 17.29 12.40 -13.97
C ALA A 222 17.72 13.82 -13.57
N ALA A 223 16.76 14.65 -13.15
CA ALA A 223 17.00 16.01 -12.68
C ALA A 223 17.74 16.07 -11.34
N SER A 224 17.58 15.07 -10.46
CA SER A 224 18.29 14.97 -9.18
C SER A 224 19.73 14.46 -9.31
N GLY A 225 20.20 14.17 -10.52
CA GLY A 225 21.56 13.68 -10.77
C GLY A 225 21.74 12.18 -10.60
N GLY A 226 20.64 11.40 -10.57
CA GLY A 226 20.68 9.93 -10.55
C GLY A 226 21.07 9.32 -9.21
N THR A 227 20.94 10.06 -8.10
CA THR A 227 21.23 9.55 -6.75
C THR A 227 19.94 9.35 -5.96
N GLY A 228 19.69 8.13 -5.51
CA GLY A 228 18.53 7.75 -4.69
C GLY A 228 18.42 6.22 -4.52
N PRO A 229 17.64 5.70 -3.54
CA PRO A 229 17.55 4.27 -3.27
C PRO A 229 17.10 3.45 -4.49
N LEU A 230 16.22 4.00 -5.32
CA LEU A 230 15.78 3.37 -6.56
C LEU A 230 16.86 3.38 -7.65
N ALA A 231 17.70 4.43 -7.71
CA ALA A 231 18.84 4.49 -8.62
C ALA A 231 19.96 3.53 -8.19
N ASP A 232 20.16 3.32 -6.89
CA ASP A 232 21.07 2.30 -6.37
C ASP A 232 20.55 0.88 -6.66
N ILE A 233 19.23 0.67 -6.58
CA ILE A 233 18.59 -0.59 -7.02
C ILE A 233 18.74 -0.76 -8.54
N LEU A 234 18.38 0.23 -9.35
CA LEU A 234 18.47 0.18 -10.83
C LEU A 234 19.93 0.05 -11.34
N ALA A 235 20.89 0.70 -10.69
CA ALA A 235 22.32 0.56 -10.97
C ALA A 235 22.85 -0.80 -10.49
N GLY A 236 22.37 -1.30 -9.35
CA GLY A 236 22.68 -2.65 -8.84
C GLY A 236 22.08 -3.78 -9.68
N LEU A 237 20.99 -3.51 -10.41
CA LEU A 237 20.36 -4.42 -11.37
C LEU A 237 21.09 -4.51 -12.72
N ASN A 238 22.22 -3.81 -12.89
CA ASN A 238 23.07 -3.83 -14.09
C ASN A 238 22.29 -3.76 -15.42
N LEU A 239 21.25 -2.92 -15.50
CA LEU A 239 20.52 -2.64 -16.75
C LEU A 239 21.30 -1.73 -17.70
N THR A 240 22.51 -1.31 -17.32
CA THR A 240 23.42 -0.52 -18.15
C THR A 240 24.47 -1.41 -18.82
N THR A 241 24.05 -2.41 -19.59
CA THR A 241 24.78 -2.82 -20.80
C THR A 241 23.87 -3.68 -21.69
N PRO A 242 23.82 -3.43 -23.02
CA PRO A 242 23.23 -4.36 -23.98
C PRO A 242 24.04 -5.66 -24.09
#